data_AF-A0A5D0TCS1-F1
#
_entry.id   AF-A0A5D0TCS1-F1
#
_cell.length_a   1.000
_cell.length_b   1.000
_cell.length_c   1.000
_cell.angle_alpha   90.00
_cell.angle_beta   90.00
_cell.angle_gamma   90.00
#
_symmetry.space_group_name_H-M   'P 1'
#
loop_
_entity.id
_entity.type
_entity.pdbx_description
1 polymer ?
#
loop_
_entity_poly.entity_id
_entity_poly.type
_entity_poly.pdbx_seq_one_letter_code
_entity_poly.pdbx_strand_id
1 'polypeptide(L)'
;MRVAAFIIALMFSLILLSSSVFMSCSYSIAYSSDRSRDIEDELYASGVALISSFLGIIGAAFALKLPMVSSILLSLCSILLIAVSFDTNSYGWAFFGFILILPAALELAEGIKKRKEKVKREIY
;
A
#
# COMPACT_ATOMS: atom_id res chain seq x y z
N MET A 1 -14.80 -6.50 11.26
CA MET A 1 -13.37 -6.60 10.91
C MET A 1 -12.86 -5.33 10.23
N ARG A 2 -13.73 -4.58 9.55
CA ARG A 2 -13.47 -3.23 8.98
C ARG A 2 -12.58 -2.28 9.78
N VAL A 3 -12.84 -2.10 11.07
CA VAL A 3 -12.06 -1.14 11.90
C VAL A 3 -10.62 -1.62 12.08
N ALA A 4 -10.41 -2.95 12.24
CA ALA A 4 -9.07 -3.51 12.31
C ALA A 4 -8.34 -3.39 10.96
N ALA A 5 -9.02 -3.70 9.85
CA ALA A 5 -8.44 -3.52 8.51
C ALA A 5 -8.08 -2.05 8.23
N PHE A 6 -8.95 -1.12 8.62
CA PHE A 6 -8.68 0.31 8.56
C PHE A 6 -7.44 0.71 9.36
N ILE A 7 -7.37 0.34 10.65
CA ILE A 7 -6.25 0.71 11.52
C ILE A 7 -4.94 0.11 10.99
N ILE A 8 -4.95 -1.16 10.60
CA ILE A 8 -3.77 -1.86 10.07
C ILE A 8 -3.30 -1.18 8.77
N ALA A 9 -4.20 -0.99 7.80
CA ALA A 9 -3.88 -0.35 6.53
C ALA A 9 -3.37 1.08 6.71
N LEU A 10 -4.00 1.87 7.60
CA LEU A 10 -3.60 3.24 7.90
C LEU A 10 -2.21 3.26 8.56
N MET A 11 -1.97 2.41 9.56
CA MET A 11 -0.67 2.33 10.24
C MET A 11 0.45 1.98 9.27
N PHE A 12 0.28 0.94 8.45
CA PHE A 12 1.30 0.56 7.48
C PHE A 12 1.53 1.62 6.41
N SER A 13 0.47 2.31 5.97
CA SER A 13 0.61 3.41 5.00
C SER A 13 1.35 4.61 5.59
N LEU A 14 1.14 4.92 6.88
CA LEU A 14 1.89 5.98 7.58
C LEU A 14 3.36 5.60 7.79
N ILE A 15 3.64 4.34 8.13
CA ILE A 15 5.02 3.84 8.22
C ILE A 15 5.70 3.97 6.85
N LEU A 16 5.06 3.47 5.79
CA LEU A 16 5.53 3.62 4.40
C LEU A 16 5.79 5.07 4.02
N LEU A 17 4.85 5.98 4.34
CA LEU A 17 5.00 7.41 4.07
C LEU A 17 6.25 7.95 4.77
N SER A 18 6.42 7.69 6.07
CA SER A 18 7.59 8.16 6.82
C SER A 18 8.90 7.58 6.25
N SER A 19 8.96 6.27 6.00
CA SER A 19 10.14 5.61 5.43
C SER A 19 10.49 6.15 4.04
N SER A 20 9.48 6.37 3.18
CA SER A 20 9.67 6.93 1.85
C SER A 20 10.23 8.35 1.90
N VAL A 21 9.70 9.23 2.75
CA VAL A 21 10.18 10.61 2.90
C VAL A 21 11.62 10.64 3.44
N PHE A 22 11.91 9.85 4.48
CA PHE A 22 13.26 9.77 5.03
C PHE A 22 14.28 9.22 4.01
N MET A 23 13.91 8.17 3.25
CA MET A 23 14.78 7.63 2.20
C MET A 23 14.96 8.63 1.06
N SER A 24 13.89 9.23 0.53
CA SER A 24 13.99 10.24 -0.54
C SER A 24 14.89 11.42 -0.15
N CYS A 25 14.77 11.93 1.08
CA CYS A 25 15.67 12.99 1.57
C CYS A 25 17.12 12.50 1.69
N SER A 26 17.34 11.31 2.27
CA SER A 26 18.70 10.77 2.49
C SER A 26 19.42 10.48 1.18
N TYR A 27 18.75 9.80 0.24
CA TYR A 27 19.32 9.51 -1.06
C TYR A 27 19.44 10.75 -1.95
N SER A 28 18.58 11.76 -1.80
CA SER A 28 18.74 13.03 -2.55
C SER A 28 20.00 13.77 -2.12
N ILE A 29 20.33 13.77 -0.82
CA ILE A 29 21.58 14.32 -0.31
C ILE A 29 22.77 13.50 -0.84
N ALA A 30 22.70 12.16 -0.76
CA ALA A 30 23.75 11.29 -1.28
C ALA A 30 23.98 11.52 -2.79
N TYR A 31 22.91 11.60 -3.58
CA TYR A 31 22.96 11.82 -5.03
C TYR A 31 23.60 13.15 -5.42
N SER A 32 23.44 14.18 -4.58
CA SER A 32 24.08 15.47 -4.79
C SER A 32 25.61 15.43 -4.60
N SER A 33 26.10 14.48 -3.81
CA SER A 33 27.52 14.28 -3.51
C SER A 33 28.17 13.23 -4.41
N ASP A 34 27.47 12.16 -4.72
CA ASP A 34 27.94 11.06 -5.56
C ASP A 34 26.78 10.54 -6.43
N ARG A 35 26.97 10.59 -7.75
CA ARG A 35 25.96 10.14 -8.71
C ARG A 35 26.24 8.71 -9.12
N SER A 36 25.79 7.78 -8.30
CA SER A 36 25.78 6.36 -8.65
C SER A 36 24.39 5.93 -9.13
N ARG A 37 24.36 4.92 -10.01
CA ARG A 37 23.10 4.29 -10.47
C ARG A 37 22.32 3.69 -9.30
N ASP A 38 23.01 3.10 -8.34
CA ASP A 38 22.39 2.52 -7.15
C ASP A 38 21.60 3.58 -6.35
N ILE A 39 22.11 4.82 -6.28
CA ILE A 39 21.40 5.92 -5.61
C ILE A 39 20.19 6.37 -6.44
N GLU A 40 20.28 6.40 -7.77
CA GLU A 40 19.14 6.73 -8.64
C GLU A 40 18.00 5.72 -8.48
N ASP A 41 18.33 4.43 -8.45
CA ASP A 41 17.36 3.33 -8.30
C ASP A 41 16.64 3.39 -6.94
N GLU A 42 17.37 3.64 -5.85
CA GLU A 42 16.77 3.83 -4.51
C GLU A 42 15.93 5.12 -4.43
N LEU A 43 16.34 6.19 -5.12
CA LEU A 43 15.56 7.42 -5.18
C LEU A 43 14.24 7.19 -5.91
N TYR A 44 14.29 6.48 -7.04
CA TYR A 44 13.10 6.07 -7.78
C TYR A 44 12.19 5.16 -6.95
N ALA A 45 12.75 4.15 -6.27
CA ALA A 45 12.00 3.26 -5.38
C ALA A 45 11.27 4.03 -4.27
N SER A 46 11.98 4.96 -3.61
CA SER A 46 11.41 5.80 -2.57
C SER A 46 10.28 6.69 -3.08
N GLY A 47 10.38 7.21 -4.31
CA GLY A 47 9.32 7.99 -4.95
C GLY A 47 8.06 7.17 -5.24
N VAL A 48 8.22 5.95 -5.75
CA VAL A 48 7.09 5.02 -5.97
C VAL A 48 6.46 4.62 -4.65
N ALA A 49 7.26 4.37 -3.61
CA ALA A 49 6.76 4.08 -2.27
C ALA A 49 5.97 5.25 -1.67
N LEU A 50 6.41 6.50 -1.92
CA LEU A 50 5.71 7.71 -1.49
C LEU A 50 4.33 7.82 -2.15
N ILE A 51 4.23 7.63 -3.46
CA ILE A 51 2.93 7.61 -4.17
C ILE A 51 2.04 6.47 -3.64
N SER A 52 2.62 5.29 -3.46
CA SER A 52 1.93 4.11 -2.94
C SER A 52 1.40 4.34 -1.52
N SER A 53 2.12 5.10 -0.70
CA SER A 53 1.68 5.44 0.66
C SER A 53 0.43 6.32 0.67
N PHE A 54 0.32 7.31 -0.23
CA PHE A 54 -0.91 8.10 -0.39
C PHE A 54 -2.07 7.22 -0.87
N LEU A 55 -1.81 6.33 -1.83
CA LEU A 55 -2.80 5.38 -2.31
C LEU A 55 -3.29 4.46 -1.18
N GLY A 56 -2.39 4.03 -0.29
CA GLY A 56 -2.70 3.24 0.90
C GLY A 56 -3.52 4.00 1.94
N ILE A 57 -3.22 5.28 2.21
CA ILE A 57 -4.00 6.12 3.12
C ILE A 57 -5.42 6.34 2.57
N ILE A 58 -5.54 6.63 1.27
CA ILE A 58 -6.84 6.81 0.60
C ILE A 58 -7.62 5.49 0.64
N GLY A 59 -6.96 4.37 0.32
CA GLY A 59 -7.53 3.03 0.43
C GLY A 59 -8.08 2.78 1.83
N ALA A 60 -7.24 2.93 2.86
CA ALA A 60 -7.63 2.80 4.26
C ALA A 60 -8.84 3.68 4.59
N ALA A 61 -8.87 4.96 4.21
CA ALA A 61 -10.03 5.83 4.47
C ALA A 61 -11.35 5.27 3.90
N PHE A 62 -11.29 4.56 2.77
CA PHE A 62 -12.46 3.91 2.16
C PHE A 62 -12.83 2.55 2.79
N ALA A 63 -11.98 1.94 3.61
CA ALA A 63 -12.22 0.65 4.28
C ALA A 63 -13.58 0.58 5.02
N LEU A 64 -13.98 1.69 5.63
CA LEU A 64 -15.18 1.76 6.46
C LEU A 64 -16.47 1.87 5.62
N LYS A 65 -16.45 2.69 4.56
CA LYS A 65 -17.62 3.00 3.72
C LYS A 65 -17.74 2.10 2.49
N LEU A 66 -16.63 1.88 1.77
CA LEU A 66 -16.56 1.20 0.48
C LEU A 66 -15.44 0.14 0.51
N PRO A 67 -15.65 -1.01 1.19
CA PRO A 67 -14.61 -2.02 1.39
C PRO A 67 -14.09 -2.63 0.08
N MET A 68 -14.92 -2.67 -0.96
CA MET A 68 -14.49 -3.16 -2.28
C MET A 68 -13.53 -2.19 -2.97
N VAL A 69 -13.76 -0.88 -2.82
CA VAL A 69 -12.87 0.16 -3.36
C VAL A 69 -11.55 0.15 -2.61
N SER A 70 -11.60 0.11 -1.28
CA SER A 70 -10.41 0.01 -0.43
C SER A 70 -9.55 -1.21 -0.77
N SER A 71 -10.14 -2.40 -0.91
CA SER A 71 -9.42 -3.62 -1.32
C SER A 71 -8.71 -3.47 -2.67
N ILE A 72 -9.34 -2.82 -3.66
CA ILE A 72 -8.70 -2.55 -4.96
C ILE A 72 -7.53 -1.59 -4.82
N LEU A 73 -7.69 -0.48 -4.09
CA LEU A 73 -6.60 0.48 -3.87
C LEU A 73 -5.42 -0.14 -3.10
N LEU A 74 -5.69 -0.91 -2.05
CA LEU A 74 -4.65 -1.59 -1.26
C LEU A 74 -3.94 -2.68 -2.08
N SER A 75 -4.68 -3.39 -2.94
CA SER A 75 -4.08 -4.36 -3.88
C SER A 75 -3.18 -3.67 -4.91
N LEU A 76 -3.62 -2.56 -5.50
CA LEU A 76 -2.79 -1.77 -6.41
C LEU A 76 -1.53 -1.23 -5.71
N CYS A 77 -1.66 -0.73 -4.49
CA CYS A 77 -0.54 -0.30 -3.66
C CYS A 77 0.47 -1.44 -3.44
N SER A 78 -0.02 -2.63 -3.11
CA SER A 78 0.80 -3.83 -2.94
C SER A 78 1.55 -4.23 -4.22
N ILE A 79 0.86 -4.24 -5.36
CA ILE A 79 1.45 -4.58 -6.67
C ILE A 79 2.55 -3.58 -7.04
N LEU A 80 2.33 -2.28 -6.84
CA LEU A 80 3.32 -1.24 -7.13
C LEU A 80 4.59 -1.40 -6.29
N LEU A 81 4.42 -1.64 -4.99
CA LEU A 81 5.54 -1.85 -4.06
C LEU A 81 6.33 -3.12 -4.41
N ILE A 82 5.64 -4.21 -4.78
CA ILE A 82 6.31 -5.44 -5.19
C ILE A 82 7.06 -5.22 -6.53
N ALA A 83 6.41 -4.59 -7.51
CA ALA A 83 7.01 -4.34 -8.82
C ALA A 83 8.30 -3.49 -8.71
N VAL A 84 8.25 -2.39 -7.94
CA VAL A 84 9.43 -1.53 -7.77
C VAL A 84 10.56 -2.23 -7.01
N SER A 85 10.24 -3.16 -6.12
CA SER A 85 11.26 -3.95 -5.40
C SER A 85 12.04 -4.89 -6.31
N PHE A 86 11.36 -5.49 -7.29
CA PHE A 86 12.00 -6.36 -8.27
C PHE A 86 12.84 -5.54 -9.26
N ASP A 87 12.39 -4.34 -9.61
CA ASP A 87 13.09 -3.44 -10.54
C ASP A 87 14.37 -2.86 -9.91
N THR A 88 14.30 -2.47 -8.64
CA THR A 88 15.39 -1.78 -7.93
C THR A 88 16.21 -2.67 -7.00
N ASN A 89 15.89 -3.98 -6.94
CA ASN A 89 16.50 -4.96 -6.03
C ASN A 89 16.41 -4.58 -4.52
N SER A 90 15.53 -3.63 -4.19
CA SER A 90 15.31 -3.14 -2.82
C SER A 90 14.18 -3.92 -2.16
N TYR A 91 14.54 -5.05 -1.53
CA TYR A 91 13.59 -6.02 -0.95
C TYR A 91 12.73 -5.47 0.20
N GLY A 92 13.12 -4.33 0.80
CA GLY A 92 12.37 -3.70 1.89
C GLY A 92 10.96 -3.28 1.46
N TRP A 93 10.80 -2.78 0.24
CA TRP A 93 9.50 -2.35 -0.28
C TRP A 93 8.55 -3.52 -0.53
N ALA A 94 9.08 -4.69 -0.93
CA ALA A 94 8.28 -5.88 -1.21
C ALA A 94 7.62 -6.38 0.07
N PHE A 95 8.34 -6.34 1.19
CA PHE A 95 7.82 -6.73 2.49
C PHE A 95 6.59 -5.90 2.88
N PHE A 96 6.66 -4.58 2.72
CA PHE A 96 5.51 -3.69 2.93
C PHE A 96 4.36 -3.98 1.96
N GLY A 97 4.69 -4.26 0.69
CA GLY A 97 3.71 -4.69 -0.31
C GLY A 97 2.95 -5.96 0.13
N PHE A 98 3.66 -7.00 0.58
CA PHE A 98 3.04 -8.25 1.04
C PHE A 98 2.17 -8.06 2.28
N ILE A 99 2.57 -7.21 3.22
CA ILE A 99 1.77 -6.94 4.42
C ILE A 99 0.43 -6.28 4.07
N LEU A 100 0.41 -5.38 3.09
CA LEU A 100 -0.81 -4.69 2.66
C LEU A 100 -1.82 -5.60 1.95
N ILE A 101 -1.42 -6.81 1.54
CA ILE A 101 -2.35 -7.83 1.01
C ILE A 101 -3.29 -8.34 2.11
N LEU A 102 -2.84 -8.41 3.36
CA LEU A 102 -3.65 -8.89 4.49
C LEU A 102 -4.93 -8.07 4.69
N PRO A 103 -4.87 -6.73 4.90
CA PRO A 103 -6.06 -5.92 5.03
C PRO A 103 -6.91 -5.92 3.75
N ALA A 104 -6.28 -5.97 2.57
CA ALA A 104 -7.00 -6.06 1.29
C ALA A 104 -7.85 -7.34 1.18
N ALA A 105 -7.31 -8.49 1.59
CA ALA A 105 -8.01 -9.78 1.58
C ALA A 105 -9.15 -9.84 2.60
N LEU A 106 -8.94 -9.29 3.80
CA LEU A 106 -9.98 -9.20 4.85
C LEU A 106 -11.16 -8.36 4.39
N GLU A 107 -10.91 -7.23 3.72
CA GLU A 107 -11.96 -6.36 3.20
C GLU A 107 -12.70 -6.97 2.01
N LEU A 108 -12.00 -7.68 1.13
CA LEU A 108 -12.61 -8.41 0.01
C LEU A 108 -13.58 -9.48 0.53
N ALA A 109 -13.15 -10.29 1.51
CA ALA A 109 -13.98 -11.31 2.13
C ALA A 109 -15.24 -10.72 2.79
N GLU A 110 -15.10 -9.59 3.49
CA GLU A 110 -16.22 -8.90 4.12
C GLU A 110 -17.19 -8.28 3.09
N GLY A 111 -16.66 -7.73 1.99
CA GLY A 111 -17.44 -7.23 0.86
C GLY A 111 -18.28 -8.32 0.18
N ILE A 112 -17.67 -9.48 -0.09
CA ILE A 112 -18.36 -10.65 -0.68
C ILE A 112 -19.45 -11.17 0.26
N LYS A 113 -19.17 -11.26 1.57
CA LYS A 113 -20.16 -11.70 2.56
C LYS A 113 -21.41 -10.80 2.57
N LYS A 114 -21.23 -9.48 2.61
CA LYS A 114 -22.36 -8.54 2.57
C LYS A 114 -23.17 -8.61 1.27
N ARG A 115 -22.51 -8.84 0.14
CA ARG A 115 -23.18 -9.02 -1.15
C ARG A 115 -24.08 -10.26 -1.14
N LYS A 116 -23.58 -11.38 -0.59
CA LYS A 116 -24.36 -12.63 -0.45
C LYS A 116 -25.56 -12.47 0.49
N GLU A 117 -25.41 -11.75 1.60
CA GLU A 117 -26.52 -11.48 2.52
C GLU A 117 -27.61 -10.60 1.89
N LYS A 118 -27.22 -9.63 1.05
CA LYS A 118 -28.16 -8.74 0.36
C LYS A 118 -29.00 -9.50 -0.68
N VAL A 119 -28.36 -10.33 -1.50
CA VAL A 119 -29.04 -11.19 -2.49
C VAL A 119 -30.01 -12.16 -1.80
N LYS A 120 -29.64 -12.71 -0.64
CA LYS A 120 -30.51 -13.62 0.11
C LYS A 120 -31.76 -12.92 0.67
N ARG A 121 -31.73 -11.60 0.91
CA ARG A 121 -32.90 -10.82 1.37
C ARG A 121 -33.84 -10.37 0.26
N GLU A 122 -33.41 -10.43 -1.01
CA GLU A 122 -34.28 -10.07 -2.15
C GLU A 122 -35.05 -11.29 -2.70
N ILE A 123 -34.70 -12.50 -2.26
CA ILE A 123 -35.31 -13.77 -2.69
C ILE A 123 -36.41 -14.25 -1.70
N TYR A 124 -36.48 -13.66 -0.50
CA TYR A 124 -37.50 -13.93 0.53
C TYR A 124 -38.31 -12.66 0.79
#